data_AF-A0AAD7A642-F1
#
_entry.id   AF-A0AAD7A642-F1
#
_cell.length_a   1.000
_cell.length_b   1.000
_cell.length_c   1.000
_cell.angle_alpha   90.00
_cell.angle_beta   90.00
_cell.angle_gamma   90.00
#
_symmetry.space_group_name_H-M   'P 1'
#
loop_
_entity.id
_entity.type
_entity.pdbx_description
1 polymer ?
#
loop_
_entity_poly.entity_id
_entity_poly.type
_entity_poly.pdbx_seq_one_letter_code
_entity_poly.pdbx_strand_id
1 'polypeptide(L)'
;MIRMRYRTALSQRSPSTALLSTTMPPAEYYFRLQHGITGGFAPPTPSAIYTVTQAANQPSLAITAAVREHGTPSLSEAMPKSLSPDAGAALVDELHAILKDLPIEDPPGSEDIYGLDTSIFWGSDDLEWANGGPQGCGGGKSTVQASEEQKAKFKRAVEIVDELVKEAK
;
A
#
# COMPACT_ATOMS: atom_id res chain seq x y z
N MET A 1 -44.35 58.32 18.63
CA MET A 1 -43.25 57.89 19.50
C MET A 1 -42.77 56.51 19.05
N ILE A 2 -41.52 56.45 18.58
CA ILE A 2 -40.56 55.32 18.53
C ILE A 2 -41.02 54.00 17.85
N ARG A 3 -40.65 53.82 16.58
CA ARG A 3 -40.51 52.51 15.91
C ARG A 3 -39.10 51.98 16.20
N MET A 4 -39.00 50.93 17.01
CA MET A 4 -37.75 50.22 17.30
C MET A 4 -37.62 49.06 16.30
N ARG A 5 -36.68 49.14 15.34
CA ARG A 5 -36.35 48.03 14.45
C ARG A 5 -35.20 47.23 15.06
N TYR A 6 -35.47 46.00 15.47
CA TYR A 6 -34.43 45.03 15.82
C TYR A 6 -33.78 44.52 14.53
N ARG A 7 -32.48 44.78 14.36
CA ARG A 7 -31.62 44.09 13.39
C ARG A 7 -31.07 42.85 14.06
N THR A 8 -31.57 41.68 13.70
CA THR A 8 -30.95 40.39 14.04
C THR A 8 -29.99 40.02 12.92
N ALA A 9 -28.69 40.11 13.18
CA ALA A 9 -27.66 39.60 12.29
C ALA A 9 -27.58 38.07 12.45
N LEU A 10 -28.08 37.34 11.45
CA LEU A 10 -27.86 35.90 11.35
C LEU A 10 -26.50 35.66 10.69
N SER A 11 -25.58 35.22 11.54
CA SER A 11 -24.25 34.70 11.23
C SER A 11 -24.33 33.61 10.15
N GLN A 12 -23.74 33.89 8.99
CA GLN A 12 -23.47 32.88 7.96
C GLN A 12 -22.40 31.92 8.50
N ARG A 13 -22.80 30.70 8.87
CA ARG A 13 -21.86 29.58 9.01
C ARG A 13 -21.96 28.73 7.76
N SER A 14 -20.98 28.89 6.87
CA SER A 14 -20.72 27.91 5.81
C SER A 14 -20.26 26.61 6.47
N PRO A 15 -20.85 25.44 6.15
CA PRO A 15 -20.24 24.18 6.50
C PRO A 15 -19.01 23.97 5.60
N SER A 16 -17.84 24.01 6.23
CA SER A 16 -16.58 23.54 5.65
C SER A 16 -16.67 22.02 5.53
N THR A 17 -17.26 21.54 4.44
CA THR A 17 -17.20 20.12 4.08
C THR A 17 -15.77 19.80 3.69
N ALA A 18 -15.11 19.01 4.52
CA ALA A 18 -13.80 18.43 4.24
C ALA A 18 -13.84 17.76 2.86
N LEU A 19 -13.03 18.26 1.93
CA LEU A 19 -12.66 17.53 0.74
C LEU A 19 -11.86 16.32 1.24
N LEU A 20 -12.49 15.15 1.26
CA LEU A 20 -11.75 13.91 1.26
C LEU A 20 -10.96 13.92 -0.05
N SER A 21 -9.68 14.28 0.05
CA SER A 21 -8.73 14.18 -1.05
C SER A 21 -8.62 12.71 -1.42
N THR A 22 -9.45 12.27 -2.36
CA THR A 22 -9.18 11.07 -3.16
C THR A 22 -7.99 11.44 -4.06
N THR A 23 -6.81 11.55 -3.45
CA THR A 23 -5.57 11.91 -4.14
C THR A 23 -5.08 10.68 -4.88
N MET A 24 -5.22 10.74 -6.20
CA MET A 24 -4.42 9.94 -7.13
C MET A 24 -2.94 9.96 -6.67
N PRO A 25 -2.21 8.85 -6.85
CA PRO A 25 -0.79 8.80 -6.54
C PRO A 25 -0.04 9.85 -7.38
N PRO A 26 1.13 10.29 -6.90
CA PRO A 26 1.99 11.19 -7.66
C PRO A 26 2.42 10.60 -9.01
N ALA A 27 3.01 11.42 -9.88
CA ALA A 27 3.50 10.95 -11.18
C ALA A 27 4.68 9.96 -11.07
N GLU A 28 5.33 9.91 -9.91
CA GLU A 28 6.40 8.96 -9.59
C GLU A 28 6.04 8.14 -8.36
N TYR A 29 6.12 6.83 -8.50
CA TYR A 29 5.95 5.92 -7.39
C TYR A 29 6.68 4.60 -7.65
N TYR A 30 7.01 3.94 -6.56
CA TYR A 30 7.58 2.62 -6.52
C TYR A 30 6.85 1.81 -5.46
N PHE A 31 6.49 0.57 -5.78
CA PHE A 31 6.05 -0.35 -4.76
C PHE A 31 6.55 -1.76 -5.00
N ARG A 32 6.69 -2.49 -3.89
CA ARG A 32 7.17 -3.85 -3.86
C ARG A 32 6.28 -4.69 -2.97
N LEU A 33 5.77 -5.79 -3.51
CA LEU A 33 5.13 -6.85 -2.75
C LEU A 33 6.12 -8.00 -2.53
N GLN A 34 6.17 -8.54 -1.32
CA GLN A 34 6.94 -9.73 -1.01
C GLN A 34 6.07 -10.71 -0.21
N HIS A 35 5.97 -11.95 -0.68
CA HIS A 35 5.44 -13.06 0.10
C HIS A 35 6.57 -13.80 0.83
N GLY A 36 6.30 -14.34 2.02
CA GLY A 36 7.31 -15.02 2.84
C GLY A 36 8.16 -14.01 3.62
N ILE A 37 7.54 -13.26 4.52
CA ILE A 37 8.20 -12.21 5.33
C ILE A 37 8.47 -12.67 6.76
N THR A 38 7.76 -13.70 7.22
CA THR A 38 7.93 -14.26 8.54
C THR A 38 9.08 -15.26 8.55
N GLY A 39 9.94 -15.14 9.56
CA GLY A 39 11.05 -16.03 9.81
C GLY A 39 11.09 -16.45 11.27
N GLY A 40 11.88 -17.49 11.56
CA GLY A 40 12.18 -17.91 12.92
C GLY A 40 13.63 -17.62 13.23
N PHE A 41 14.36 -18.66 13.66
CA PHE A 41 15.82 -18.60 13.76
C PHE A 41 16.49 -18.40 12.39
N ALA A 42 15.95 -19.04 11.34
CA ALA A 42 16.36 -18.78 9.97
C ALA A 42 15.67 -17.51 9.44
N PRO A 43 16.37 -16.69 8.62
CA PRO A 43 15.77 -15.54 7.94
C PRO A 43 14.52 -15.95 7.14
N PRO A 44 13.60 -15.02 6.87
CA PRO A 44 12.47 -15.27 6.00
C PRO A 44 12.96 -15.80 4.63
N THR A 45 12.14 -16.66 4.04
CA THR A 45 12.43 -17.27 2.74
C THR A 45 11.35 -16.84 1.75
N PRO A 46 11.56 -15.74 1.00
CA PRO A 46 10.50 -15.18 0.18
C PRO A 46 10.04 -16.14 -0.91
N SER A 47 8.72 -16.32 -1.08
CA SER A 47 8.16 -17.16 -2.15
C SER A 47 7.93 -16.38 -3.43
N ALA A 48 7.68 -15.08 -3.34
CA ALA A 48 7.61 -14.18 -4.48
C ALA A 48 8.00 -12.75 -4.12
N ILE A 49 8.50 -12.02 -5.11
CA ILE A 49 8.75 -10.59 -5.07
C ILE A 49 8.19 -9.99 -6.35
N TYR A 50 7.29 -9.03 -6.22
CA TYR A 50 6.78 -8.21 -7.32
C TYR A 50 7.21 -6.78 -7.12
N THR A 51 7.73 -6.15 -8.16
CA THR A 51 8.17 -4.75 -8.14
C THR A 51 7.50 -4.01 -9.27
N VAL A 52 6.91 -2.86 -8.95
CA VAL A 52 6.27 -1.97 -9.92
C VAL A 52 6.87 -0.59 -9.77
N THR A 53 7.20 0.05 -10.89
CA THR A 53 7.82 1.38 -10.91
C THR A 53 7.18 2.24 -11.99
N GLN A 54 6.72 3.43 -11.58
CA GLN A 54 6.34 4.52 -12.48
C GLN A 54 7.34 5.67 -12.29
N ALA A 55 8.03 6.04 -13.35
CA ALA A 55 8.93 7.20 -13.38
C ALA A 55 8.28 8.37 -14.13
N ALA A 56 8.62 9.63 -13.81
CA ALA A 56 7.88 10.82 -14.25
C ALA A 56 7.78 11.00 -15.76
N ASN A 57 8.60 10.27 -16.53
CA ASN A 57 8.72 10.41 -17.98
C ASN A 57 8.67 9.07 -18.72
N GLN A 58 8.19 8.00 -18.07
CA GLN A 58 8.03 6.70 -18.73
C GLN A 58 6.57 6.49 -19.15
N PRO A 59 6.32 6.09 -20.41
CA PRO A 59 4.96 5.87 -20.92
C PRO A 59 4.37 4.54 -20.44
N SER A 60 5.04 3.82 -19.55
CA SER A 60 4.63 2.53 -19.02
C SER A 60 5.16 2.30 -17.60
N LEU A 61 4.38 1.52 -16.85
CA LEU A 61 4.77 0.91 -15.59
C LEU A 61 5.76 -0.22 -15.88
N ALA A 62 6.94 -0.14 -15.28
CA ALA A 62 7.90 -1.24 -15.30
C ALA A 62 7.53 -2.24 -14.21
N ILE A 63 7.33 -3.51 -14.59
CA ILE A 63 6.91 -4.57 -13.68
C ILE A 63 7.90 -5.72 -13.76
N THR A 64 8.47 -6.09 -12.62
CA THR A 64 9.32 -7.29 -12.50
C THR A 64 8.73 -8.24 -11.48
N ALA A 65 8.94 -9.53 -11.72
CA ALA A 65 8.49 -10.60 -10.84
C ALA A 65 9.61 -11.60 -10.64
N ALA A 66 9.81 -12.04 -9.41
CA ALA A 66 10.69 -13.14 -9.07
C ALA A 66 9.91 -14.11 -8.19
N VAL A 67 9.82 -15.38 -8.58
CA VAL A 67 9.02 -16.40 -7.88
C VAL A 67 9.88 -17.62 -7.59
N ARG A 68 9.75 -18.20 -6.40
CA ARG A 68 10.44 -19.43 -6.02
C ARG A 68 9.65 -20.62 -6.58
N GLU A 69 10.30 -21.40 -7.44
CA GLU A 69 9.72 -22.66 -7.90
C GLU A 69 9.68 -23.69 -6.77
N HIS A 70 8.64 -24.53 -6.78
CA HIS A 70 8.49 -25.56 -5.76
C HIS A 70 9.71 -26.49 -5.75
N GLY A 71 10.34 -26.65 -4.58
CA GLY A 71 11.50 -27.52 -4.39
C GLY A 71 12.86 -26.87 -4.68
N THR A 72 12.90 -25.59 -5.05
CA THR A 72 14.16 -24.85 -5.18
C THR A 72 14.32 -23.84 -4.04
N PRO A 73 15.56 -23.53 -3.60
CA PRO A 73 15.78 -22.51 -2.57
C PRO A 73 15.73 -21.08 -3.14
N SER A 74 15.95 -20.94 -4.45
CA SER A 74 16.19 -19.65 -5.12
C SER A 74 14.93 -19.08 -5.78
N LEU A 75 14.87 -17.75 -5.87
CA LEU A 75 13.90 -17.06 -6.70
C LEU A 75 14.36 -17.09 -8.16
N SER A 76 13.43 -17.40 -9.06
CA SER A 76 13.62 -17.28 -10.51
C SER A 76 13.01 -15.96 -10.98
N GLU A 77 13.84 -15.11 -11.60
CA GLU A 77 13.36 -13.86 -12.21
C GLU A 77 12.60 -14.15 -13.50
N ALA A 78 11.40 -13.59 -13.63
CA ALA A 78 10.65 -13.56 -14.87
C ALA A 78 11.16 -12.43 -15.77
N MET A 79 10.88 -12.54 -17.07
CA MET A 79 11.11 -11.42 -17.99
C MET A 79 10.38 -10.17 -17.49
N PRO A 80 11.06 -9.01 -17.46
CA PRO A 80 10.40 -7.74 -17.17
C PRO A 80 9.23 -7.50 -18.12
N LYS A 81 8.13 -7.01 -17.56
CA LYS A 81 6.90 -6.71 -18.27
C LYS A 81 6.61 -5.22 -18.16
N SER A 82 5.71 -4.78 -19.03
CA SER A 82 5.21 -3.41 -19.00
C SER A 82 3.69 -3.35 -19.03
N LEU A 83 3.13 -2.33 -18.39
CA LEU A 83 1.71 -2.02 -18.42
C LEU A 83 1.55 -0.52 -18.75
N SER A 84 0.60 -0.16 -19.60
CA SER A 84 0.29 1.26 -19.84
C SER A 84 -0.27 1.88 -18.55
N PRO A 85 0.12 3.10 -18.15
CA PRO A 85 -0.33 3.71 -16.90
C PRO A 85 -1.86 3.78 -16.83
N ASP A 86 -2.53 4.10 -17.94
CA ASP A 86 -3.99 4.17 -18.03
C ASP A 86 -4.69 2.83 -17.75
N ALA A 87 -4.05 1.70 -18.05
CA ALA A 87 -4.63 0.38 -17.82
C ALA A 87 -4.61 0.00 -16.34
N GLY A 88 -3.54 0.37 -15.63
CA GLY A 88 -3.38 0.12 -14.20
C GLY A 88 -3.85 1.25 -13.29
N ALA A 89 -4.20 2.43 -13.83
CA ALA A 89 -4.42 3.65 -13.05
C ALA A 89 -5.43 3.46 -11.91
N ALA A 90 -6.61 2.91 -12.20
CA ALA A 90 -7.66 2.70 -11.18
C ALA A 90 -7.21 1.75 -10.06
N LEU A 91 -6.43 0.72 -10.40
CA LEU A 91 -5.88 -0.24 -9.44
C LEU A 91 -4.81 0.42 -8.55
N VAL A 92 -3.90 1.20 -9.15
CA VAL A 92 -2.88 1.93 -8.40
C VAL A 92 -3.51 3.01 -7.51
N ASP A 93 -4.53 3.73 -7.98
CA ASP A 93 -5.30 4.69 -7.20
C ASP A 93 -5.94 4.03 -5.97
N GLU A 94 -6.56 2.87 -6.16
CA GLU A 94 -7.17 2.09 -5.08
C GLU A 94 -6.11 1.62 -4.07
N LEU A 95 -4.98 1.08 -4.55
CA LEU A 95 -3.87 0.65 -3.70
C LEU A 95 -3.34 1.80 -2.86
N HIS A 96 -3.05 2.94 -3.49
CA HIS A 96 -2.54 4.13 -2.81
C HIS A 96 -3.51 4.63 -1.73
N ALA A 97 -4.81 4.66 -2.04
CA ALA A 97 -5.85 5.05 -1.09
C ALA A 97 -5.96 4.08 0.10
N ILE A 98 -5.86 2.76 -0.15
CA ILE A 98 -5.85 1.74 0.89
C ILE A 98 -4.66 1.95 1.82
N LEU A 99 -3.44 2.07 1.29
CA LEU A 99 -2.22 2.15 2.11
C LEU A 99 -2.20 3.38 3.01
N LYS A 100 -2.79 4.51 2.59
CA LYS A 100 -2.94 5.71 3.44
C LYS A 100 -3.80 5.51 4.68
N ASP A 101 -4.71 4.54 4.67
CA ASP A 101 -5.64 4.25 5.78
C ASP A 101 -5.14 3.11 6.69
N LEU A 102 -4.10 2.39 6.26
CA LEU A 102 -3.62 1.20 6.93
C LEU A 102 -2.55 1.50 7.99
N PRO A 103 -2.67 0.92 9.21
CA PRO A 103 -1.66 1.07 10.24
C PRO A 103 -0.37 0.33 9.87
N ILE A 104 0.73 0.73 10.48
CA ILE A 104 2.02 0.03 10.41
C ILE A 104 2.32 -0.52 11.81
N GLU A 105 3.00 -1.66 11.87
CA GLU A 105 3.41 -2.24 13.14
C GLU A 105 4.40 -1.33 13.90
N ASP A 106 4.30 -1.34 15.23
CA ASP A 106 5.20 -0.60 16.11
C ASP A 106 5.61 -1.45 17.32
N PRO A 107 6.89 -1.82 17.46
CA PRO A 107 8.02 -1.44 16.61
C PRO A 107 7.99 -2.05 15.20
N PRO A 108 8.59 -1.41 14.17
CA PRO A 108 8.70 -1.96 12.83
C PRO A 108 9.32 -3.36 12.79
N GLY A 109 8.75 -4.27 12.00
CA GLY A 109 9.19 -5.66 11.88
C GLY A 109 8.94 -6.53 13.12
N SER A 110 8.20 -6.07 14.12
CA SER A 110 7.94 -6.84 15.35
C SER A 110 6.94 -7.98 15.15
N GLU A 111 5.88 -7.75 14.38
CA GLU A 111 4.76 -8.67 14.18
C GLU A 111 4.17 -8.48 12.78
N ASP A 112 3.76 -9.56 12.13
CA ASP A 112 2.90 -9.49 10.95
C ASP A 112 1.45 -9.22 11.41
N ILE A 113 1.13 -7.93 11.61
CA ILE A 113 -0.18 -7.50 12.13
C ILE A 113 -1.34 -7.81 11.18
N TYR A 114 -1.04 -8.17 9.93
CA TYR A 114 -2.03 -8.56 8.92
C TYR A 114 -2.21 -10.07 8.81
N GLY A 115 -1.22 -10.85 9.24
CA GLY A 115 -1.27 -12.31 9.29
C GLY A 115 -1.32 -12.98 7.91
N LEU A 116 -0.80 -12.30 6.87
CA LEU A 116 -0.80 -12.79 5.49
C LEU A 116 0.58 -13.26 5.01
N ASP A 117 1.61 -13.22 5.87
CA ASP A 117 2.99 -13.50 5.51
C ASP A 117 3.43 -12.71 4.26
N THR A 118 2.99 -11.46 4.19
CA THR A 118 3.14 -10.59 3.02
C THR A 118 3.47 -9.17 3.43
N SER A 119 4.48 -8.55 2.80
CA SER A 119 4.78 -7.13 2.95
C SER A 119 4.50 -6.37 1.68
N ILE A 120 4.02 -5.13 1.83
CA ILE A 120 4.05 -4.12 0.79
C ILE A 120 4.97 -3.00 1.27
N PHE A 121 5.88 -2.57 0.40
CA PHE A 121 6.57 -1.30 0.50
C PHE A 121 6.03 -0.38 -0.58
N TRP A 122 5.71 0.86 -0.23
CA TRP A 122 5.31 1.93 -1.15
C TRP A 122 6.17 3.17 -0.87
N GLY A 123 6.67 3.78 -1.95
CA GLY A 123 7.40 5.04 -1.92
C GLY A 123 6.96 5.96 -3.05
N SER A 124 6.63 7.20 -2.69
CA SER A 124 6.20 8.29 -3.58
C SER A 124 6.43 9.62 -2.85
N ASP A 125 6.15 10.76 -3.49
CA ASP A 125 6.38 12.07 -2.86
C ASP A 125 5.47 12.35 -1.65
N ASP A 126 4.29 11.73 -1.58
CA ASP A 126 3.24 12.01 -0.60
C ASP A 126 2.97 10.83 0.35
N LEU A 127 3.51 9.66 0.05
CA LEU A 127 3.39 8.47 0.88
C LEU A 127 4.70 7.65 0.88
N GLU A 128 5.18 7.37 2.08
CA GLU A 128 6.11 6.28 2.38
C GLU A 128 5.41 5.33 3.35
N TRP A 129 5.20 4.08 2.94
CA TRP A 129 4.48 3.09 3.73
C TRP A 129 5.16 1.73 3.59
N ALA A 130 5.36 1.04 4.70
CA ALA A 130 5.93 -0.30 4.69
C ALA A 130 5.44 -1.10 5.90
N ASN A 131 4.93 -2.31 5.67
CA ASN A 131 4.73 -3.28 6.74
C ASN A 131 5.80 -4.36 6.73
N GLY A 132 6.06 -4.93 7.90
CA GLY A 132 7.03 -5.99 8.10
C GLY A 132 6.44 -7.20 8.82
N GLY A 133 7.33 -8.10 9.17
CA GLY A 133 7.06 -9.29 9.97
C GLY A 133 8.30 -9.68 10.77
N PRO A 134 8.13 -10.52 11.81
CA PRO A 134 9.22 -10.93 12.67
C PRO A 134 10.29 -11.71 11.89
N GLN A 135 11.55 -11.30 12.07
CA GLN A 135 12.71 -11.95 11.49
C GLN A 135 13.89 -12.01 12.48
N GLY A 136 14.57 -13.15 12.52
CA GLY A 136 15.70 -13.39 13.41
C GLY A 136 15.34 -13.22 14.89
N CYS A 137 16.28 -12.70 15.70
CA CYS A 137 16.06 -12.46 17.13
C CYS A 137 15.21 -11.21 17.42
N GLY A 138 14.73 -10.50 16.40
CA GLY A 138 14.01 -9.22 16.51
C GLY A 138 12.48 -9.32 16.63
N GLY A 139 11.93 -10.52 16.82
CA GLY A 139 10.48 -10.70 16.94
C GLY A 139 9.90 -10.07 18.21
N GLY A 140 8.60 -9.78 18.18
CA GLY A 140 7.90 -9.19 19.31
C GLY A 140 6.38 -9.16 19.10
N LYS A 141 5.69 -8.39 19.94
CA LYS A 141 4.30 -8.00 19.69
C LYS A 141 4.28 -6.55 19.30
N SER A 142 3.52 -6.23 18.27
CA SER A 142 3.26 -4.85 17.91
C SER A 142 2.28 -4.24 18.92
N THR A 143 2.54 -3.00 19.33
CA THR A 143 1.60 -2.19 20.13
C THR A 143 0.41 -1.71 19.28
N VAL A 144 0.58 -1.72 17.96
CA VAL A 144 -0.45 -1.44 16.96
C VAL A 144 -0.98 -2.77 16.41
N GLN A 145 -2.29 -2.92 16.31
CA GLN A 145 -2.93 -4.13 15.77
C GLN A 145 -3.94 -3.72 14.71
N ALA A 146 -3.91 -4.39 13.55
CA ALA A 146 -4.89 -4.17 12.51
C ALA A 146 -6.24 -4.77 12.91
N SER A 147 -7.31 -4.01 12.71
CA SER A 147 -8.68 -4.51 12.78
C SER A 147 -9.00 -5.47 11.63
N GLU A 148 -10.07 -6.25 11.77
CA GLU A 148 -10.49 -7.17 10.70
C GLU A 148 -10.84 -6.44 9.38
N GLU A 149 -11.38 -5.21 9.47
CA GLU A 149 -11.61 -4.37 8.28
C GLU A 149 -10.30 -3.97 7.61
N GLN A 150 -9.29 -3.58 8.39
CA GLN A 150 -7.97 -3.22 7.88
C GLN A 150 -7.24 -4.43 7.28
N LYS A 151 -7.40 -5.62 7.86
CA LYS A 151 -6.88 -6.87 7.27
C LYS A 151 -7.54 -7.18 5.94
N ALA A 152 -8.85 -6.97 5.82
CA ALA A 152 -9.55 -7.13 4.55
C ALA A 152 -9.07 -6.13 3.49
N LYS A 153 -8.85 -4.86 3.88
CA LYS A 153 -8.25 -3.84 3.01
C LYS A 153 -6.83 -4.21 2.57
N PHE A 154 -5.99 -4.69 3.49
CA PHE A 154 -4.64 -5.14 3.15
C PHE A 154 -4.66 -6.35 2.21
N LYS A 155 -5.57 -7.30 2.42
CA LYS A 155 -5.78 -8.40 1.48
C LYS A 155 -6.14 -7.89 0.08
N ARG A 156 -7.02 -6.89 -0.03
CA ARG A 156 -7.34 -6.25 -1.31
C ARG A 156 -6.12 -5.58 -1.93
N ALA A 157 -5.28 -4.91 -1.14
CA ALA A 157 -4.03 -4.33 -1.62
C ALA A 157 -3.10 -5.38 -2.24
N VAL A 158 -2.99 -6.57 -1.64
CA VAL A 158 -2.24 -7.71 -2.19
C VAL A 158 -2.84 -8.17 -3.53
N GLU A 159 -4.15 -8.38 -3.58
CA GLU A 159 -4.87 -8.80 -4.79
C GLU A 159 -4.69 -7.80 -5.95
N ILE A 160 -4.67 -6.50 -5.67
CA ILE A 160 -4.41 -5.45 -6.66
C ILE A 160 -3.02 -5.62 -7.29
N VAL A 161 -1.98 -5.89 -6.50
CA VAL A 161 -0.62 -6.08 -7.04
C VAL A 161 -0.57 -7.32 -7.93
N ASP A 162 -1.24 -8.41 -7.53
CA ASP A 162 -1.32 -9.63 -8.33
C ASP A 162 -2.04 -9.39 -9.68
N GLU A 163 -3.13 -8.60 -9.66
CA GLU A 163 -3.86 -8.18 -10.87
C GLU A 163 -2.94 -7.39 -11.82
N LEU A 164 -2.20 -6.39 -11.31
CA LEU A 164 -1.27 -5.60 -12.12
C LEU A 164 -0.18 -6.46 -12.77
N VAL A 165 0.40 -7.41 -12.02
CA VAL A 165 1.43 -8.33 -12.52
C VAL A 165 0.89 -9.27 -13.60
N LYS A 166 -0.38 -9.66 -13.48
CA LYS A 166 -1.07 -10.53 -14.44
C LYS A 166 -1.43 -9.81 -15.74
N GLU A 167 -1.84 -8.55 -15.67
CA GLU A 167 -2.20 -7.75 -16.85
C GLU A 167 -0.99 -7.26 -17.66
N ALA A 168 0.16 -7.13 -17.00
CA ALA A 168 1.40 -6.72 -17.63
C ALA A 168 1.81 -7.68 -18.77
N LYS A 169 2.38 -7.11 -19.84
CA LYS A 169 2.81 -7.82 -21.05
C LYS A 169 4.31 -7.77 -21.24
#